data_AF-A0A3C1L8M7-F1
#
_entry.id   AF-A0A3C1L8M7-F1
#
_cell.length_a   1.000
_cell.length_b   1.000
_cell.length_c   1.000
_cell.angle_alpha   90.00
_cell.angle_beta   90.00
_cell.angle_gamma   90.00
#
_symmetry.space_group_name_H-M   'P 1'
#
loop_
_entity.id
_entity.type
_entity.pdbx_description
1 polymer ?
#
loop_
_entity_poly.entity_id
_entity_poly.type
_entity_poly.pdbx_seq_one_letter_code
_entity_poly.pdbx_strand_id
1 'polypeptide(L)'
;ALLCFVLGLEVMEPLSQEVDQPDYNDSYPVERGELMVRHLVAPLVALVPLSLVAAVAAVLTLGGSTRAIAPAAIMALPTLWGGVSGSIVSIVRDAPDPFSSTKQQAFIPPEMAGFSTALRLLLPLVISTLATCTVLLPRAALRNGDSLVGAALRGAVGSLLVIGAVCYWVKVRDRVRLKIRQFMDEGRSQTSAQRQQRSQA
;
A
#
# COMPACT_ATOMS: atom_id res chain seq x y z
N ALA A 1 -4.73 13.08 -0.18
CA ALA A 1 -4.63 11.81 0.57
C ALA A 1 -6.00 11.14 0.73
N LEU A 2 -6.87 11.59 1.64
CA LEU A 2 -8.14 10.92 1.96
C LEU A 2 -9.05 10.67 0.75
N LEU A 3 -9.28 11.68 -0.09
CA LEU A 3 -10.13 11.54 -1.29
C LEU A 3 -9.57 10.50 -2.27
N CYS A 4 -8.26 10.51 -2.51
CA CYS A 4 -7.61 9.52 -3.35
C CYS A 4 -7.69 8.12 -2.73
N PHE A 5 -7.58 8.02 -1.40
CA PHE A 5 -7.74 6.75 -0.70
C PHE A 5 -9.16 6.19 -0.88
N VAL A 6 -10.21 7.02 -0.69
CA VAL A 6 -11.60 6.60 -0.89
C VAL A 6 -11.85 6.23 -2.36
N LEU A 7 -11.39 7.04 -3.30
CA LEU A 7 -11.44 6.72 -4.73
C LEU A 7 -10.74 5.39 -5.04
N GLY A 8 -9.62 5.12 -4.37
CA GLY A 8 -8.91 3.86 -4.49
C GLY A 8 -9.70 2.67 -3.98
N LEU A 9 -10.55 2.82 -2.97
CA LEU A 9 -11.42 1.72 -2.52
C LEU A 9 -12.43 1.34 -3.62
N GLU A 10 -13.00 2.33 -4.31
CA GLU A 10 -13.96 2.10 -5.40
C GLU A 10 -13.29 1.53 -6.66
N VAL A 11 -12.17 2.12 -7.09
CA VAL A 11 -11.52 1.72 -8.35
C VAL A 11 -10.84 0.36 -8.22
N MET A 12 -10.43 -0.04 -7.01
CA MET A 12 -9.77 -1.32 -6.76
C MET A 12 -10.76 -2.48 -6.53
N GLU A 13 -12.05 -2.31 -6.83
CA GLU A 13 -13.06 -3.38 -6.77
C GLU A 13 -12.62 -4.70 -7.42
N PRO A 14 -11.99 -4.72 -8.63
CA PRO A 14 -11.52 -5.97 -9.22
C PRO A 14 -10.49 -6.71 -8.33
N LEU A 15 -9.63 -5.97 -7.62
CA LEU A 15 -8.68 -6.56 -6.68
C LEU A 15 -9.39 -7.09 -5.42
N SER A 16 -10.44 -6.41 -4.96
CA SER A 16 -11.23 -6.85 -3.81
C SER A 16 -11.92 -8.18 -4.09
N GLN A 17 -12.53 -8.32 -5.27
CA GLN A 17 -13.20 -9.55 -5.67
C GLN A 17 -12.25 -10.74 -5.72
N GLU A 18 -11.01 -10.53 -6.20
CA GLU A 18 -9.98 -11.56 -6.15
C GLU A 18 -9.56 -11.90 -4.72
N VAL A 19 -9.40 -10.90 -3.85
CA VAL A 19 -9.05 -11.12 -2.43
C VAL A 19 -10.10 -11.98 -1.71
N ASP A 20 -11.38 -11.78 -2.03
CA ASP A 20 -12.53 -12.46 -1.42
C ASP A 20 -12.70 -13.92 -1.88
N GLN A 21 -12.00 -14.35 -2.94
CA GLN A 21 -12.07 -15.70 -3.50
C GLN A 21 -10.73 -16.45 -3.39
N PRO A 22 -10.23 -16.74 -2.17
CA PRO A 22 -8.91 -17.35 -1.97
C PRO A 22 -8.79 -18.74 -2.60
N ASP A 23 -9.84 -19.57 -2.53
CA ASP A 23 -9.80 -20.95 -3.05
C ASP A 23 -9.62 -21.00 -4.57
N TYR A 24 -10.22 -20.05 -5.29
CA TYR A 24 -10.04 -19.93 -6.74
C TYR A 24 -8.63 -19.44 -7.09
N ASN A 25 -8.10 -18.47 -6.34
CA ASN A 25 -6.73 -17.99 -6.54
C ASN A 25 -5.68 -19.09 -6.39
N ASP A 26 -5.85 -19.95 -5.38
CA ASP A 26 -4.91 -21.01 -5.06
C ASP A 26 -4.96 -22.16 -6.08
N SER A 27 -5.99 -22.21 -6.93
CA SER A 27 -6.08 -23.17 -8.03
C SER A 27 -5.19 -22.82 -9.24
N TYR A 28 -4.76 -21.56 -9.37
CA TYR A 28 -3.91 -21.14 -10.47
C TYR A 28 -2.44 -21.55 -10.25
N PRO A 29 -1.70 -21.93 -11.31
CA PRO A 29 -0.29 -22.29 -11.22
C PRO A 29 0.63 -21.03 -11.14
N VAL A 30 0.23 -20.03 -10.36
CA VAL A 30 0.93 -18.75 -10.21
C VAL A 30 0.91 -18.33 -8.73
N GLU A 31 1.98 -17.68 -8.25
CA GLU A 31 1.99 -17.15 -6.88
C GLU A 31 0.86 -16.13 -6.68
N ARG A 32 0.07 -16.26 -5.60
CA ARG A 32 -1.04 -15.36 -5.27
C ARG A 32 -0.66 -13.87 -5.29
N GLY A 33 0.51 -13.52 -4.76
CA GLY A 33 1.00 -12.14 -4.77
C GLY A 33 1.30 -11.60 -6.18
N GLU A 34 1.70 -12.44 -7.12
CA GLU A 34 1.90 -12.05 -8.52
C GLU A 34 0.56 -11.86 -9.22
N LEU A 35 -0.43 -12.71 -8.94
CA LEU A 35 -1.79 -12.56 -9.44
C LEU A 35 -2.44 -11.24 -8.97
N MET A 36 -2.26 -10.89 -7.68
CA MET A 36 -2.74 -9.62 -7.13
C MET A 36 -2.11 -8.40 -7.82
N VAL A 37 -0.80 -8.42 -8.09
CA VAL A 37 -0.13 -7.30 -8.79
C VAL A 37 -0.63 -7.16 -10.23
N ARG A 38 -0.94 -8.25 -10.92
CA ARG A 38 -1.52 -8.19 -12.28
C ARG A 38 -2.89 -7.52 -12.28
N HIS A 39 -3.71 -7.78 -11.28
CA HIS A 39 -5.01 -7.14 -11.10
C HIS A 39 -4.92 -5.65 -10.76
N LEU A 40 -3.74 -5.12 -10.42
CA LEU A 40 -3.54 -3.68 -10.25
C LEU A 40 -3.46 -2.92 -11.58
N VAL A 41 -3.17 -3.59 -12.70
CA VAL A 41 -2.96 -2.91 -13.99
C VAL A 41 -4.25 -2.23 -14.47
N ALA A 42 -5.36 -2.96 -14.50
CA ALA A 42 -6.65 -2.43 -14.93
C ALA A 42 -7.11 -1.18 -14.12
N PRO A 43 -7.14 -1.21 -12.77
CA PRO A 43 -7.53 -0.05 -11.98
C PRO A 43 -6.54 1.12 -12.10
N LEU A 44 -5.22 0.86 -12.20
CA LEU A 44 -4.24 1.94 -12.40
C LEU A 44 -4.41 2.64 -13.76
N VAL A 45 -4.76 1.89 -14.80
CA VAL A 45 -5.09 2.45 -16.13
C VAL A 45 -6.39 3.26 -16.07
N ALA A 46 -7.41 2.77 -15.36
CA ALA A 46 -8.68 3.49 -15.18
C ALA A 46 -8.52 4.85 -14.47
N LEU A 47 -7.45 5.04 -13.68
CA LEU A 47 -7.14 6.31 -13.03
C LEU A 47 -6.50 7.35 -13.96
N VAL A 48 -6.00 6.96 -15.14
CA VAL A 48 -5.30 7.88 -16.05
C VAL A 48 -6.17 9.08 -16.47
N PRO A 49 -7.44 8.91 -16.91
CA PRO A 49 -8.30 10.05 -17.21
C PRO A 49 -8.57 10.96 -16.00
N LEU A 50 -8.71 10.37 -14.80
CA LEU A 50 -8.91 11.15 -13.56
C LEU A 50 -7.68 11.97 -13.21
N SER A 51 -6.48 11.48 -13.53
CA SER A 51 -5.25 12.25 -13.33
C SER A 51 -5.23 13.51 -14.19
N LEU A 52 -5.75 13.46 -15.42
CA LEU A 52 -5.87 14.63 -16.29
C LEU A 52 -6.81 15.67 -15.70
N VAL A 53 -7.97 15.23 -15.18
CA VAL A 53 -8.93 16.12 -14.49
C VAL A 53 -8.27 16.77 -13.26
N ALA A 54 -7.52 16.00 -12.48
CA ALA A 54 -6.78 16.52 -11.32
C ALA A 54 -5.71 17.54 -11.73
N ALA A 55 -4.99 17.33 -12.83
CA ALA A 55 -4.02 18.28 -13.37
C ALA A 55 -4.68 19.60 -13.76
N VAL A 56 -5.79 19.54 -14.51
CA VAL A 56 -6.55 20.73 -14.93
C VAL A 56 -7.07 21.48 -13.70
N ALA A 57 -7.67 20.78 -12.74
CA ALA A 57 -8.15 21.39 -11.50
C ALA A 57 -7.02 22.07 -10.72
N ALA A 58 -5.83 21.45 -10.64
CA ALA A 58 -4.66 22.04 -10.00
C ALA A 58 -4.21 23.35 -10.67
N VAL A 59 -4.19 23.41 -12.01
CA VAL A 59 -3.83 24.63 -12.74
C VAL A 59 -4.88 25.73 -12.53
N LEU A 60 -6.18 25.39 -12.63
CA LEU A 60 -7.26 26.36 -12.46
C LEU A 60 -7.31 26.95 -11.05
N THR A 61 -7.09 26.14 -10.02
CA THR A 61 -7.05 26.60 -8.62
C THR A 61 -5.85 27.49 -8.31
N LEU A 62 -4.79 27.42 -9.12
CA LEU A 62 -3.62 28.29 -9.05
C LEU A 62 -3.77 29.54 -9.96
N GLY A 63 -4.99 29.92 -10.31
CA GLY A 63 -5.29 31.11 -11.12
C GLY A 63 -4.99 30.95 -12.60
N GLY A 64 -4.89 29.72 -13.11
CA GLY A 64 -4.62 29.47 -14.54
C GLY A 64 -3.20 29.83 -14.96
N SER A 65 -2.25 29.94 -14.03
CA SER A 65 -0.88 30.31 -14.35
C SER A 65 -0.20 29.27 -15.24
N THR A 66 0.44 29.73 -16.32
CA THR A 66 1.23 28.87 -17.21
C THR A 66 2.38 28.16 -16.49
N ARG A 67 2.91 28.77 -15.42
CA ARG A 67 3.98 28.19 -14.59
C ARG A 67 3.51 26.95 -13.81
N ALA A 68 2.20 26.78 -13.61
CA ALA A 68 1.62 25.62 -12.93
C ALA A 68 1.38 24.42 -13.86
N ILE A 69 1.35 24.62 -15.18
CA ILE A 69 0.99 23.58 -16.15
C ILE A 69 1.99 22.41 -16.10
N ALA A 70 3.27 22.70 -16.27
CA ALA A 70 4.31 21.67 -16.27
C ALA A 70 4.38 20.86 -14.94
N PRO A 71 4.45 21.49 -13.75
CA PRO A 71 4.48 20.72 -12.50
C PRO A 71 3.17 19.96 -12.24
N ALA A 72 2.00 20.50 -12.64
CA ALA A 72 0.74 19.78 -12.52
C ALA A 72 0.72 18.53 -13.41
N ALA A 73 1.13 18.65 -14.69
CA ALA A 73 1.19 17.52 -15.62
C ALA A 73 2.14 16.42 -15.14
N ILE A 74 3.31 16.79 -14.59
CA ILE A 74 4.30 15.84 -14.07
C ILE A 74 3.76 15.09 -12.83
N MET A 75 3.08 15.81 -11.93
CA MET A 75 2.68 15.26 -10.63
C MET A 75 1.34 14.53 -10.65
N ALA A 76 0.47 14.79 -11.62
CA ALA A 76 -0.93 14.37 -11.55
C ALA A 76 -1.10 12.86 -11.37
N LEU A 77 -0.46 12.10 -12.25
CA LEU A 77 -0.56 10.64 -12.26
C LEU A 77 0.19 10.00 -11.07
N PRO A 78 1.47 10.35 -10.80
CA PRO A 78 2.16 9.85 -9.61
C PRO A 78 1.41 10.14 -8.30
N THR A 79 0.87 11.35 -8.14
CA THR A 79 0.12 11.73 -6.93
C THR A 79 -1.15 10.92 -6.80
N LEU A 80 -1.87 10.70 -7.90
CA LEU A 80 -3.12 9.93 -7.88
C LEU A 80 -2.84 8.46 -7.53
N TRP A 81 -1.89 7.83 -8.21
CA TRP A 81 -1.43 6.47 -7.89
C TRP A 81 -0.90 6.36 -6.46
N GLY A 82 -0.17 7.38 -5.98
CA GLY A 82 0.32 7.44 -4.62
C GLY A 82 -0.83 7.52 -3.62
N GLY A 83 -1.85 8.30 -3.92
CA GLY A 83 -3.02 8.45 -3.07
C GLY A 83 -3.89 7.19 -2.95
N VAL A 84 -3.94 6.34 -3.98
CA VAL A 84 -4.67 5.05 -3.94
C VAL A 84 -3.83 3.92 -3.34
N SER A 85 -2.52 4.11 -3.14
CA SER A 85 -1.62 3.06 -2.64
C SER A 85 -2.00 2.53 -1.26
N GLY A 86 -2.59 3.37 -0.39
CA GLY A 86 -3.15 2.88 0.87
C GLY A 86 -4.35 1.97 0.69
N SER A 87 -5.21 2.23 -0.30
CA SER A 87 -6.39 1.41 -0.59
C SER A 87 -6.00 0.00 -1.02
N ILE A 88 -4.92 -0.10 -1.81
CA ILE A 88 -4.28 -1.39 -2.15
C ILE A 88 -3.86 -2.12 -0.87
N VAL A 89 -3.19 -1.42 0.05
CA VAL A 89 -2.72 -2.02 1.31
C VAL A 89 -3.88 -2.44 2.20
N SER A 90 -4.97 -1.67 2.29
CA SER A 90 -6.15 -2.06 3.08
C SER A 90 -6.82 -3.31 2.51
N ILE A 91 -7.13 -3.31 1.21
CA ILE A 91 -7.80 -4.44 0.53
C ILE A 91 -6.96 -5.70 0.63
N VAL A 92 -5.69 -5.61 0.23
CA VAL A 92 -4.80 -6.77 0.22
C VAL A 92 -4.64 -7.31 1.63
N ARG A 93 -4.39 -6.46 2.64
CA ARG A 93 -4.14 -6.90 4.02
C ARG A 93 -5.29 -7.70 4.64
N ASP A 94 -6.53 -7.45 4.22
CA ASP A 94 -7.71 -8.17 4.69
C ASP A 94 -7.90 -9.55 4.06
N ALA A 95 -7.08 -9.90 3.06
CA ALA A 95 -7.04 -11.25 2.50
C ALA A 95 -6.85 -12.32 3.58
N PRO A 96 -7.68 -13.40 3.56
CA PRO A 96 -7.51 -14.55 4.43
C PRO A 96 -6.09 -15.10 4.36
N ASP A 97 -5.50 -15.38 5.53
CA ASP A 97 -4.19 -16.01 5.61
C ASP A 97 -4.33 -17.51 5.34
N PRO A 98 -3.83 -18.01 4.19
CA PRO A 98 -4.00 -19.40 3.77
C PRO A 98 -3.28 -20.38 4.70
N PHE A 99 -2.40 -19.88 5.56
CA PHE A 99 -1.68 -20.71 6.52
C PHE A 99 -2.31 -20.67 7.91
N SER A 100 -3.23 -19.75 8.21
CA SER A 100 -3.74 -19.55 9.58
C SER A 100 -4.53 -20.76 10.09
N SER A 101 -4.08 -21.33 11.21
CA SER A 101 -4.87 -22.30 11.97
C SER A 101 -5.66 -21.53 13.02
N THR A 102 -6.96 -21.81 13.18
CA THR A 102 -7.94 -21.16 14.08
C THR A 102 -7.46 -20.91 15.52
N LYS A 103 -6.38 -21.57 15.97
CA LYS A 103 -5.82 -21.49 17.32
C LYS A 103 -5.04 -20.20 17.66
N GLN A 104 -4.80 -19.31 16.69
CA GLN A 104 -3.91 -18.14 16.88
C GLN A 104 -4.59 -16.91 17.52
N GLN A 105 -5.92 -16.83 17.52
CA GLN A 105 -6.67 -15.71 18.11
C GLN A 105 -6.62 -15.68 19.64
N ALA A 106 -6.24 -16.79 20.29
CA ALA A 106 -6.34 -16.96 21.74
C ALA A 106 -5.19 -16.33 22.56
N PHE A 107 -4.20 -15.68 21.93
CA PHE A 107 -2.95 -15.30 22.63
C PHE A 107 -2.45 -13.87 22.39
N ILE A 108 -3.29 -12.95 21.92
CA ILE A 108 -2.94 -11.52 21.89
C ILE A 108 -3.43 -10.88 23.20
N PRO A 109 -2.55 -10.36 24.07
CA PRO A 109 -2.96 -9.61 25.25
C PRO A 109 -3.89 -8.45 24.87
N PRO A 110 -4.96 -8.17 25.64
CA PRO A 110 -5.98 -7.20 25.27
C PRO A 110 -5.43 -5.78 25.04
N GLU A 111 -4.32 -5.42 25.68
CA GLU A 111 -3.61 -4.15 25.52
C GLU A 111 -3.00 -4.00 24.11
N MET A 112 -2.56 -5.12 23.51
CA MET A 112 -1.99 -5.16 22.16
C MET A 112 -3.06 -5.32 21.07
N ALA A 113 -4.25 -5.80 21.40
CA ALA A 113 -5.37 -5.88 20.48
C ALA A 113 -5.84 -4.50 20.00
N GLY A 114 -5.93 -3.53 20.92
CA GLY A 114 -6.27 -2.14 20.58
C GLY A 114 -5.22 -1.47 19.68
N PHE A 115 -3.93 -1.61 20.03
CA PHE A 115 -2.82 -1.05 19.25
C PHE A 115 -2.72 -1.66 17.85
N SER A 116 -2.83 -2.98 17.73
CA SER A 116 -2.78 -3.67 16.43
C SER A 116 -3.95 -3.30 15.52
N THR A 117 -5.13 -3.06 16.10
CA THR A 117 -6.31 -2.57 15.37
C THR A 117 -6.10 -1.14 14.87
N ALA A 118 -5.61 -0.24 15.73
CA ALA A 118 -5.29 1.13 15.33
C ALA A 118 -4.25 1.17 14.21
N LEU A 119 -3.19 0.36 14.30
CA LEU A 119 -2.19 0.24 13.25
C LEU A 119 -2.77 -0.38 11.97
N ARG A 120 -3.78 -1.26 12.07
CA ARG A 120 -4.49 -1.81 10.91
C ARG A 120 -5.26 -0.73 10.14
N LEU A 121 -5.93 0.16 10.86
CA LEU A 121 -6.74 1.22 10.27
C LEU A 121 -5.91 2.41 9.77
N LEU A 122 -4.88 2.82 10.53
CA LEU A 122 -4.12 4.03 10.22
C LEU A 122 -3.03 3.82 9.17
N LEU A 123 -2.40 2.64 9.11
CA LEU A 123 -1.27 2.42 8.21
C LEU A 123 -1.61 2.68 6.73
N PRO A 124 -2.74 2.19 6.17
CA PRO A 124 -3.17 2.53 4.81
C PRO A 124 -3.26 4.04 4.55
N LEU A 125 -3.82 4.77 5.52
CA LEU A 125 -3.98 6.22 5.41
C LEU A 125 -2.63 6.95 5.46
N VAL A 126 -1.72 6.50 6.33
CA VAL A 126 -0.36 7.04 6.43
C VAL A 126 0.39 6.84 5.10
N ILE A 127 0.31 5.65 4.50
CA ILE A 127 0.96 5.35 3.22
C ILE A 127 0.45 6.27 2.11
N SER A 128 -0.88 6.45 2.00
CA SER A 128 -1.50 7.37 1.04
C SER A 128 -1.06 8.82 1.26
N THR A 129 -0.91 9.21 2.53
CA THR A 129 -0.49 10.56 2.91
C THR A 129 0.98 10.80 2.56
N LEU A 130 1.86 9.85 2.86
CA LEU A 130 3.29 9.92 2.51
C LEU A 130 3.50 9.95 1.00
N ALA A 131 2.77 9.16 0.23
CA ALA A 131 2.90 9.17 -1.23
C ALA A 131 2.44 10.49 -1.85
N THR A 132 1.40 11.13 -1.27
CA THR A 132 0.82 12.39 -1.79
C THR A 132 1.46 13.66 -1.23
N CYS A 133 2.19 13.60 -0.11
CA CYS A 133 2.83 14.77 0.48
C CYS A 133 3.95 15.35 -0.40
N THR A 134 4.43 14.58 -1.38
CA THR A 134 5.41 15.00 -2.39
C THR A 134 4.98 16.23 -3.20
N VAL A 135 3.68 16.52 -3.31
CA VAL A 135 3.12 17.75 -3.90
C VAL A 135 3.58 19.02 -3.16
N LEU A 136 4.01 18.90 -1.91
CA LEU A 136 4.58 20.02 -1.15
C LEU A 136 5.95 20.47 -1.70
N LEU A 137 6.65 19.62 -2.47
CA LEU A 137 7.96 19.98 -3.05
C LEU A 137 7.86 21.12 -4.09
N PRO A 138 6.99 21.06 -5.12
CA PRO A 138 6.73 22.20 -6.00
C PRO A 138 6.29 23.47 -5.23
N ARG A 139 5.49 23.31 -4.16
CA ARG A 139 5.03 24.43 -3.33
C ARG A 139 6.18 25.09 -2.57
N ALA A 140 7.10 24.29 -2.02
CA ALA A 140 8.30 24.80 -1.37
C ALA A 140 9.25 25.48 -2.37
N ALA A 141 9.44 24.88 -3.54
CA ALA A 141 10.25 25.46 -4.61
C ALA A 141 9.72 26.83 -5.07
N LEU A 142 8.39 26.97 -5.18
CA LEU A 142 7.76 28.26 -5.52
C LEU A 142 8.09 29.35 -4.48
N ARG A 143 8.12 29.00 -3.18
CA ARG A 143 8.43 29.95 -2.10
C ARG A 143 9.90 30.32 -2.04
N ASN A 144 10.79 29.38 -2.36
CA ASN A 144 12.24 29.58 -2.31
C ASN A 144 12.81 30.16 -3.61
N GLY A 145 12.00 30.30 -4.67
CA GLY A 145 12.46 30.75 -5.99
C GLY A 145 13.19 29.69 -6.80
N ASP A 146 13.06 28.41 -6.43
CA ASP A 146 13.71 27.28 -7.10
C ASP A 146 12.95 26.81 -8.36
N SER A 147 13.57 25.88 -9.11
CA SER A 147 12.94 25.23 -10.26
C SER A 147 11.72 24.39 -9.86
N LEU A 148 10.54 24.82 -10.29
CA LEU A 148 9.27 24.09 -10.11
C LEU A 148 9.28 22.73 -10.79
N VAL A 149 9.82 22.65 -12.00
CA VAL A 149 9.89 21.41 -12.77
C VAL A 149 10.82 20.41 -12.09
N GLY A 150 11.99 20.85 -11.62
CA GLY A 150 12.91 19.99 -10.89
C GLY A 150 12.35 19.50 -9.55
N ALA A 151 11.55 20.31 -8.87
CA ALA A 151 10.85 19.89 -7.66
C ALA A 151 9.71 18.90 -7.95
N ALA A 152 8.96 19.11 -9.04
CA ALA A 152 7.91 18.20 -9.50
C ALA A 152 8.47 16.83 -9.90
N LEU A 153 9.58 16.77 -10.63
CA LEU A 153 10.22 15.51 -10.98
C LEU A 153 10.66 14.72 -9.75
N ARG A 154 11.29 15.39 -8.77
CA ARG A 154 11.67 14.76 -7.49
C ARG A 154 10.46 14.26 -6.71
N GLY A 155 9.38 15.03 -6.68
CA GLY A 155 8.13 14.63 -6.06
C GLY A 155 7.48 13.42 -6.74
N ALA A 156 7.44 13.41 -8.07
CA ALA A 156 6.94 12.30 -8.86
C ALA A 156 7.73 11.02 -8.60
N VAL A 157 9.07 11.09 -8.62
CA VAL A 157 9.94 9.96 -8.28
C VAL A 157 9.68 9.47 -6.86
N GLY A 158 9.60 10.38 -5.88
CA GLY A 158 9.28 10.01 -4.49
C GLY A 158 7.95 9.26 -4.36
N SER A 159 6.91 9.72 -5.07
CA SER A 159 5.60 9.05 -5.07
C SER A 159 5.65 7.68 -5.74
N LEU A 160 6.32 7.58 -6.89
CA LEU A 160 6.54 6.31 -7.61
C LEU A 160 7.33 5.30 -6.81
N LEU A 161 8.30 5.73 -6.00
CA LEU A 161 9.04 4.83 -5.10
C LEU A 161 8.12 4.23 -4.03
N VAL A 162 7.21 5.02 -3.46
CA VAL A 162 6.23 4.51 -2.49
C VAL A 162 5.28 3.51 -3.15
N ILE A 163 4.78 3.83 -4.36
CA ILE A 163 3.92 2.92 -5.13
C ILE A 163 4.67 1.61 -5.45
N GLY A 164 5.91 1.70 -5.92
CA GLY A 164 6.75 0.55 -6.22
C GLY A 164 7.00 -0.32 -4.98
N ALA A 165 7.24 0.30 -3.82
CA ALA A 165 7.39 -0.41 -2.55
C ALA A 165 6.09 -1.13 -2.14
N VAL A 166 4.92 -0.51 -2.35
CA VAL A 166 3.62 -1.15 -2.09
C VAL A 166 3.39 -2.33 -3.03
N CYS A 167 3.58 -2.17 -4.34
CA CYS A 167 3.44 -3.26 -5.31
C CYS A 167 4.41 -4.42 -5.01
N TYR A 168 5.65 -4.10 -4.67
CA TYR A 168 6.63 -5.10 -4.26
C TYR A 168 6.19 -5.82 -2.97
N TRP A 169 5.72 -5.07 -1.97
CA TRP A 169 5.19 -5.64 -0.73
C TRP A 169 4.04 -6.60 -1.00
N VAL A 170 3.06 -6.25 -1.85
CA VAL A 170 1.95 -7.13 -2.24
C VAL A 170 2.49 -8.47 -2.78
N LYS A 171 3.50 -8.43 -3.64
CA LYS A 171 4.11 -9.62 -4.24
C LYS A 171 4.87 -10.52 -3.24
N VAL A 172 5.49 -9.96 -2.22
CA VAL A 172 6.33 -10.73 -1.27
C VAL A 172 5.66 -11.01 0.08
N ARG A 173 4.54 -10.36 0.39
CA ARG A 173 3.86 -10.41 1.69
C ARG A 173 3.64 -11.83 2.20
N ASP A 174 3.10 -12.72 1.38
CA ASP A 174 2.74 -14.08 1.81
C ASP A 174 3.98 -14.94 2.06
N ARG A 175 5.01 -14.80 1.23
CA ARG A 175 6.33 -15.42 1.44
C ARG A 175 6.98 -14.96 2.74
N VAL A 176 6.89 -13.66 3.04
CA VAL A 176 7.43 -13.10 4.29
C VAL A 176 6.65 -13.63 5.50
N ARG A 177 5.32 -13.66 5.45
CA ARG A 177 4.47 -14.23 6.52
C ARG A 177 4.80 -15.69 6.78
N LEU A 178 4.98 -16.49 5.73
CA LEU A 178 5.41 -17.88 5.81
C LEU A 178 6.74 -18.06 6.54
N LYS A 179 7.77 -17.31 6.14
CA LYS A 179 9.10 -17.38 6.76
C LYS A 179 9.08 -16.98 8.24
N ILE A 180 8.36 -15.91 8.56
CA ILE A 180 8.20 -15.45 9.96
C ILE A 180 7.56 -16.56 10.80
N ARG A 181 6.59 -17.28 10.23
CA ARG A 181 5.91 -18.36 10.94
C ARG A 181 6.78 -19.59 11.14
N GLN A 182 7.47 -20.05 10.09
CA GLN A 182 8.42 -21.15 10.20
C GLN A 182 9.45 -20.87 11.30
N PHE A 183 9.99 -19.65 11.33
CA PHE A 183 10.90 -19.21 12.37
C PHE A 183 10.29 -19.25 13.78
N MET A 184 9.03 -18.79 13.95
CA MET A 184 8.35 -18.87 15.26
C MET A 184 8.08 -20.31 15.70
N ASP A 185 7.71 -21.19 14.78
CA ASP A 185 7.42 -22.59 15.09
C ASP A 185 8.72 -23.36 15.42
N GLU A 186 9.83 -23.07 14.73
CA GLU A 186 11.17 -23.56 15.09
C GLU A 186 11.56 -23.13 16.51
N GLY A 187 11.40 -21.85 16.86
CA GLY A 187 11.71 -21.35 18.21
C GLY A 187 10.84 -21.99 19.31
N ARG A 188 9.56 -22.27 19.02
CA ARG A 188 8.67 -23.00 19.94
C ARG A 188 9.15 -24.43 20.16
N SER A 189 9.53 -25.13 19.09
CA SER A 189 10.02 -26.51 19.16
C SER A 189 11.28 -26.62 20.04
N GLN A 190 12.20 -25.67 19.92
CA GLN A 190 13.41 -25.58 20.74
C GLN A 190 13.07 -25.33 22.22
N THR A 191 12.13 -24.41 22.50
CA THR A 191 11.70 -24.11 23.87
C THR A 191 11.02 -25.31 24.53
N SER A 192 10.18 -26.04 23.79
CA SER A 192 9.56 -27.28 24.29
C SER A 192 10.59 -28.38 24.54
N ALA A 193 11.58 -28.55 23.65
CA ALA A 193 12.65 -29.52 23.84
C ALA A 193 13.51 -29.19 25.07
N GLN A 194 13.82 -27.90 25.29
CA GLN A 194 14.57 -27.44 26.45
C GLN A 194 13.80 -27.62 27.76
N ARG A 195 12.47 -27.42 27.76
CA ARG A 195 11.60 -27.71 28.92
C ARG A 195 11.54 -29.20 29.24
N GLN A 196 11.43 -30.06 28.22
CA GLN A 196 11.44 -31.50 28.39
C GLN A 196 12.78 -32.00 28.97
N GLN A 197 13.90 -31.49 28.46
CA GLN A 197 15.23 -31.79 29.01
C GLN A 197 15.39 -31.33 30.47
N ARG A 198 14.88 -30.15 30.83
CA ARG A 198 14.88 -29.67 32.22
C ARG A 198 13.98 -30.47 33.16
N SER A 199 12.91 -31.08 32.66
CA SER A 199 12.02 -31.93 33.49
C SER A 199 12.55 -33.35 33.71
N GLN A 200 13.58 -33.75 32.95
CA GLN A 200 14.21 -35.07 33.05
C GLN A 200 15.52 -35.07 33.86
N ALA A 201 16.00 -33.89 34.27
CA ALA A 201 17.15 -33.69 35.14
C ALA A 201 16.69 -33.35 36.57
#